data_AF-S8DL11-F1
#
_entry.id   AF-S8DL11-F1
#
_cell.length_a   1.000
_cell.length_b   1.000
_cell.length_c   1.000
_cell.angle_alpha   90.00
_cell.angle_beta   90.00
_cell.angle_gamma   90.00
#
_symmetry.space_group_name_H-M   'P 1'
#
loop_
_entity.id
_entity.type
_entity.pdbx_description
1 polymer ?
#
loop_
_entity_poly.entity_id
_entity_poly.type
_entity_poly.pdbx_seq_one_letter_code
_entity_poly.pdbx_strand_id
1 'polypeptide(L)'
;MTGAASALFVLDIKGRCLISRDYRGDVSASEVENLFAKILDKEGDSDSPGPVCHENGVSYIFIQRKNVYLVIASRQNCNAASLIFFLHRVVEVFRHYFEELEEESLRDNFVVVYELLDEIMDFGYPQYTEAKILGEFIKADAYRMEHVLQRPPMAVTNAVSWRGEGIFYRTNEV
;
A
#
# COMPACT_ATOMS: atom_id res chain seq x y z
N MET A 1 -14.07 4.71 -18.58
CA MET A 1 -14.19 4.58 -17.13
C MET A 1 -13.00 3.73 -16.68
N THR A 2 -12.08 4.29 -15.90
CA THR A 2 -10.91 3.56 -15.37
C THR A 2 -11.37 2.59 -14.30
N GLY A 3 -10.99 1.31 -14.40
CA GLY A 3 -11.31 0.32 -13.37
C GLY A 3 -10.62 0.66 -12.04
N ALA A 4 -11.28 0.36 -10.93
CA ALA A 4 -10.75 0.56 -9.57
C ALA A 4 -10.23 -0.74 -8.95
N ALA A 5 -9.25 -0.62 -8.05
CA ALA A 5 -8.81 -1.73 -7.22
C ALA A 5 -9.96 -2.22 -6.31
N SER A 6 -10.01 -3.52 -6.05
CA SER A 6 -10.98 -4.13 -5.14
C SER A 6 -10.45 -4.18 -3.72
N ALA A 7 -9.23 -4.71 -3.57
CA ALA A 7 -8.59 -4.88 -2.29
C ALA A 7 -7.06 -4.86 -2.43
N LEU A 8 -6.38 -4.49 -1.35
CA LEU A 8 -4.93 -4.56 -1.20
C LEU A 8 -4.59 -5.57 -0.11
N PHE A 9 -3.66 -6.46 -0.40
CA PHE A 9 -3.17 -7.47 0.52
C PHE A 9 -1.66 -7.36 0.66
N VAL A 10 -1.17 -7.61 1.88
CA VAL A 10 0.25 -7.85 2.14
C VAL A 10 0.39 -9.28 2.63
N LEU A 11 1.19 -10.08 1.94
CA LEU A 11 1.41 -11.49 2.22
C LEU A 11 2.85 -11.72 2.69
N ASP A 12 3.04 -12.78 3.47
CA ASP A 12 4.38 -13.29 3.77
C ASP A 12 4.98 -14.08 2.59
N ILE A 13 6.24 -14.52 2.73
CA ILE A 13 6.93 -15.32 1.71
C ILE A 13 6.25 -16.68 1.43
N LYS A 14 5.38 -17.14 2.33
CA LYS A 14 4.62 -18.39 2.18
C LYS A 14 3.24 -18.16 1.56
N GLY A 15 2.93 -16.93 1.16
CA GLY A 15 1.64 -16.55 0.56
C GLY A 15 0.50 -16.39 1.56
N ARG A 16 0.77 -16.34 2.87
CA ARG A 16 -0.26 -16.12 3.90
C ARG A 16 -0.54 -14.64 4.09
N CYS A 17 -1.79 -14.27 4.28
CA CYS A 17 -2.18 -12.88 4.45
C CYS A 17 -1.74 -12.33 5.82
N LEU A 18 -0.91 -11.28 5.80
CA LEU A 18 -0.50 -10.51 6.98
C LEU A 18 -1.45 -9.33 7.23
N ILE A 19 -1.75 -8.59 6.16
CA ILE A 19 -2.66 -7.44 6.17
C ILE A 19 -3.59 -7.55 4.98
N SER A 20 -4.88 -7.30 5.21
CA SER A 20 -5.87 -7.16 4.15
C SER A 20 -6.66 -5.87 4.33
N ARG A 21 -6.75 -5.08 3.26
CA ARG A 21 -7.64 -3.93 3.18
C ARG A 21 -8.56 -4.07 1.99
N ASP A 22 -9.84 -4.24 2.29
CA ASP A 22 -10.90 -4.33 1.29
C ASP A 22 -11.55 -2.95 1.10
N TYR A 23 -11.57 -2.48 -0.14
CA TYR A 23 -12.16 -1.19 -0.50
C TYR A 23 -13.55 -1.34 -1.13
N ARG A 24 -13.95 -2.54 -1.58
CA ARG A 24 -15.14 -2.73 -2.42
C ARG A 24 -16.01 -3.94 -2.07
N GLY A 25 -15.53 -4.89 -1.28
CA GLY A 25 -16.32 -6.03 -0.81
C GLY A 25 -16.38 -7.22 -1.77
N ASP A 26 -15.54 -7.27 -2.80
CA ASP A 26 -15.69 -8.22 -3.92
C ASP A 26 -14.56 -9.25 -4.09
N VAL A 27 -13.46 -9.17 -3.33
CA VAL A 27 -12.39 -10.17 -3.34
C VAL A 27 -11.95 -10.53 -1.92
N SER A 28 -11.97 -11.82 -1.60
CA SER A 28 -11.60 -12.34 -0.28
C SER A 28 -10.09 -12.63 -0.16
N ALA A 29 -9.56 -12.57 1.07
CA ALA A 29 -8.18 -12.98 1.35
C ALA A 29 -7.91 -14.45 0.96
N SER A 30 -8.88 -15.34 1.15
CA SER A 30 -8.78 -16.75 0.77
C SER A 30 -8.57 -16.96 -0.73
N GLU A 31 -9.18 -16.12 -1.59
CA GLU A 31 -8.96 -16.21 -3.04
C GLU A 31 -7.49 -15.90 -3.40
N VAL A 32 -6.91 -14.89 -2.74
CA VAL A 32 -5.52 -14.49 -2.93
C VAL A 32 -4.55 -15.54 -2.40
N GLU A 33 -4.76 -16.07 -1.20
CA GLU A 33 -3.91 -17.10 -0.61
C GLU A 33 -3.88 -18.38 -1.47
N ASN A 34 -5.04 -18.80 -1.99
CA ASN A 34 -5.15 -19.94 -2.90
C ASN A 34 -4.40 -19.72 -4.22
N LEU A 35 -4.43 -18.50 -4.76
CA LEU A 35 -3.65 -18.14 -5.94
C LEU A 35 -2.16 -18.21 -5.64
N PHE A 36 -1.72 -17.59 -4.54
CA PHE A 36 -0.30 -17.53 -4.18
C PHE A 36 0.28 -18.92 -3.87
N ALA A 37 -0.49 -19.82 -3.28
CA ALA A 37 -0.08 -21.22 -3.14
C ALA A 37 0.30 -21.84 -4.51
N LYS A 38 -0.52 -21.63 -5.54
CA LYS A 38 -0.23 -22.12 -6.91
C LYS A 38 0.95 -21.41 -7.57
N ILE A 39 1.13 -20.11 -7.29
CA ILE A 39 2.25 -19.33 -7.83
C ILE A 39 3.56 -19.83 -7.24
N LEU A 40 3.61 -20.03 -5.92
CA LEU A 40 4.79 -20.52 -5.19
C LEU A 40 5.13 -21.96 -5.58
N ASP A 41 4.14 -22.82 -5.80
CA ASP A 41 4.37 -24.20 -6.28
C ASP A 41 5.04 -24.25 -7.68
N LYS A 42 4.88 -23.18 -8.48
CA LYS A 42 5.45 -23.04 -9.83
C LYS A 42 6.69 -22.14 -9.86
N GLU A 43 7.18 -21.70 -8.70
CA GLU A 43 8.32 -20.79 -8.62
C GLU A 43 9.60 -21.50 -9.09
N GLY A 44 10.27 -20.95 -10.11
CA GLY A 44 11.46 -21.55 -10.73
C GLY A 44 11.20 -22.34 -12.01
N ASP A 45 9.94 -22.57 -12.37
CA ASP A 45 9.58 -23.15 -13.67
C ASP A 45 9.60 -22.08 -14.77
N SER A 46 9.81 -22.48 -16.02
CA SER A 46 9.73 -21.56 -17.17
C SER A 46 8.33 -20.97 -17.38
N ASP A 47 7.31 -21.55 -16.75
CA ASP A 47 5.91 -21.12 -16.77
C ASP A 47 5.52 -20.32 -15.49
N SER A 48 6.51 -19.85 -14.72
CA SER A 48 6.24 -19.02 -13.55
C SER A 48 5.47 -17.75 -13.95
N PRO A 49 4.33 -17.45 -13.32
CA PRO A 49 3.51 -16.32 -13.75
C PRO A 49 4.20 -14.99 -13.45
N GLY A 50 4.00 -14.02 -14.35
CA GLY A 50 4.50 -12.66 -14.18
C GLY A 50 3.77 -11.87 -13.08
N PRO A 51 4.11 -10.58 -12.89
CA PRO A 51 3.55 -9.74 -11.83
C PRO A 51 2.06 -9.43 -11.98
N VAL A 52 1.43 -9.89 -13.06
CA VAL A 52 0.00 -9.75 -13.33
C VAL A 52 -0.56 -11.11 -13.68
N CYS A 53 -1.56 -11.54 -12.91
CA CYS A 53 -2.25 -12.81 -13.06
C CYS A 53 -3.76 -12.55 -13.22
N HIS A 54 -4.46 -13.46 -13.89
CA HIS A 54 -5.90 -13.42 -13.99
C HIS A 54 -6.48 -14.80 -13.69
N GLU A 55 -7.32 -14.90 -12.66
CA GLU A 55 -7.96 -16.15 -12.27
C GLU A 55 -9.38 -15.88 -11.77
N ASN A 56 -10.36 -16.70 -12.20
CA ASN A 56 -11.76 -16.63 -11.77
C ASN A 56 -12.41 -15.23 -11.90
N GLY A 57 -12.05 -14.48 -12.96
CA GLY A 57 -12.57 -13.14 -13.20
C GLY A 57 -11.97 -12.05 -12.29
N VAL A 58 -10.89 -12.37 -11.57
CA VAL A 58 -10.13 -11.44 -10.74
C VAL A 58 -8.74 -11.28 -11.34
N SER A 59 -8.33 -10.03 -11.54
CA SER A 59 -6.96 -9.67 -11.90
C SER A 59 -6.16 -9.39 -10.63
N TYR A 60 -5.04 -10.08 -10.48
CA TYR A 60 -4.11 -9.93 -9.36
C TYR A 60 -2.82 -9.29 -9.87
N ILE A 61 -2.42 -8.20 -9.25
CA ILE A 61 -1.23 -7.43 -9.60
C ILE A 61 -0.37 -7.40 -8.36
N PHE A 62 0.85 -7.90 -8.44
CA PHE A 62 1.70 -8.02 -7.27
C PHE A 62 3.14 -7.62 -7.53
N ILE A 63 3.81 -7.22 -6.46
CA ILE A 63 5.25 -7.02 -6.41
C ILE A 63 5.81 -7.74 -5.19
N GLN A 64 7.06 -8.18 -5.30
CA GLN A 64 7.82 -8.72 -4.18
C GLN A 64 8.83 -7.68 -3.69
N ARG A 65 8.92 -7.51 -2.37
CA ARG A 65 9.95 -6.72 -1.70
C ARG A 65 10.45 -7.47 -0.47
N LYS A 66 11.73 -7.84 -0.48
CA LYS A 66 12.33 -8.72 0.53
C LYS A 66 11.46 -9.99 0.70
N ASN A 67 10.95 -10.21 1.91
CA ASN A 67 10.18 -11.37 2.35
C ASN A 67 8.66 -11.13 2.37
N VAL A 68 8.16 -10.05 1.75
CA VAL A 68 6.73 -9.77 1.65
C VAL A 68 6.28 -9.55 0.20
N TYR A 69 5.05 -9.95 -0.09
CA TYR A 69 4.35 -9.62 -1.33
C TYR A 69 3.30 -8.57 -1.07
N LEU A 70 3.24 -7.54 -1.92
CA LEU A 70 2.11 -6.63 -1.96
C LEU A 70 1.28 -6.98 -3.18
N VAL A 71 -0.03 -7.12 -2.98
CA VAL A 71 -0.96 -7.62 -3.99
C VAL A 71 -2.16 -6.70 -4.04
N ILE A 72 -2.54 -6.29 -5.25
CA ILE A 72 -3.83 -5.67 -5.52
C ILE A 72 -4.67 -6.65 -6.31
N ALA A 73 -5.90 -6.87 -5.86
CA ALA A 73 -6.90 -7.60 -6.61
C ALA A 73 -7.89 -6.61 -7.24
N SER A 74 -8.42 -6.93 -8.41
CA SER A 74 -9.53 -6.20 -9.02
C SER A 74 -10.39 -7.09 -9.91
N ARG A 75 -11.71 -6.97 -9.81
CA ARG A 75 -12.67 -7.54 -10.79
C ARG A 75 -12.91 -6.63 -11.99
N GLN A 76 -12.34 -5.43 -11.99
CA GLN A 76 -12.49 -4.46 -13.06
C GLN A 76 -11.26 -4.42 -13.97
N ASN A 77 -11.44 -3.86 -15.17
CA ASN A 77 -10.33 -3.61 -16.08
C ASN A 77 -9.54 -2.37 -15.63
N CYS A 78 -8.59 -2.59 -14.74
CA CYS A 78 -7.69 -1.56 -14.22
C CYS A 78 -6.44 -1.39 -15.08
N ASN A 79 -5.83 -0.21 -15.02
CA ASN A 79 -4.49 -0.01 -15.58
C ASN A 79 -3.45 -0.70 -14.68
N ALA A 80 -2.95 -1.85 -15.13
CA ALA A 80 -1.97 -2.64 -14.38
C ALA A 80 -0.67 -1.87 -14.10
N ALA A 81 -0.18 -1.07 -15.07
CA ALA A 81 1.06 -0.29 -14.89
C ALA A 81 0.91 0.77 -13.78
N SER A 82 -0.25 1.45 -13.73
CA SER A 82 -0.56 2.40 -12.66
C SER A 82 -0.63 1.74 -11.28
N LEU A 83 -1.22 0.54 -11.20
CA LEU A 83 -1.30 -0.20 -9.93
C LEU A 83 0.05 -0.75 -9.49
N ILE A 84 0.91 -1.19 -10.41
CA ILE A 84 2.31 -1.58 -10.09
C ILE A 84 3.09 -0.38 -9.58
N PHE A 85 2.97 0.79 -10.23
CA PHE A 85 3.60 2.03 -9.76
C PHE A 85 3.11 2.41 -8.37
N PHE A 86 1.80 2.34 -8.15
CA PHE A 86 1.20 2.60 -6.83
C PHE A 86 1.74 1.63 -5.77
N LEU A 87 1.83 0.33 -6.04
CA LEU A 87 2.43 -0.63 -5.12
C LEU A 87 3.88 -0.27 -4.74
N HIS A 88 4.68 0.25 -5.67
CA HIS A 88 6.01 0.77 -5.34
C HIS A 88 5.96 2.02 -4.46
N ARG A 89 4.98 2.92 -4.66
CA ARG A 89 4.76 4.06 -3.76
C ARG A 89 4.35 3.62 -2.35
N VAL A 90 3.48 2.60 -2.22
CA VAL A 90 3.11 2.02 -0.92
C VAL A 90 4.35 1.51 -0.18
N VAL A 91 5.25 0.82 -0.88
CA VAL A 91 6.51 0.34 -0.29
C VAL A 91 7.36 1.52 0.21
N GLU A 92 7.44 2.61 -0.54
CA GLU A 92 8.20 3.80 -0.11
C GLU A 92 7.57 4.47 1.11
N VAL A 93 6.23 4.56 1.17
CA VAL A 93 5.51 5.05 2.34
C VAL A 93 5.82 4.16 3.56
N PHE A 94 5.68 2.84 3.45
CA PHE A 94 5.99 1.96 4.58
C PHE A 94 7.46 2.03 5.02
N ARG A 95 8.41 2.12 4.09
CA ARG A 95 9.83 2.31 4.44
C ARG A 95 10.11 3.66 5.10
N HIS A 96 9.33 4.69 4.79
CA HIS A 96 9.47 5.98 5.48
C HIS A 96 9.03 5.90 6.95
N TYR A 97 7.99 5.12 7.24
CA TYR A 97 7.45 4.98 8.60
C TYR A 97 8.17 3.95 9.45
N PHE A 98 8.60 2.84 8.85
CA PHE A 98 9.11 1.68 9.57
C PHE A 98 10.60 1.42 9.32
N GLU A 99 11.27 2.26 8.53
CA GLU A 99 12.65 2.12 8.03
C GLU A 99 12.83 0.92 7.08
N GLU A 100 12.44 -0.27 7.54
CA GLU A 100 12.44 -1.53 6.80
C GLU A 100 11.03 -2.13 6.71
N LEU A 101 10.67 -2.56 5.50
CA LEU A 101 9.42 -3.27 5.24
C LEU A 101 9.65 -4.78 5.38
N GLU A 102 9.27 -5.32 6.53
CA GLU A 102 9.34 -6.74 6.88
C GLU A 102 8.08 -7.18 7.64
N GLU A 103 7.89 -8.49 7.77
CA GLU A 103 6.73 -9.08 8.47
C GLU A 103 6.58 -8.58 9.92
N GLU A 104 7.69 -8.45 10.65
CA GLU A 104 7.70 -7.95 12.03
C GLU A 104 7.28 -6.48 12.10
N SER A 105 7.85 -5.62 11.24
CA SER A 105 7.49 -4.20 11.15
C SER A 105 6.00 -3.98 10.91
N LEU A 106 5.38 -4.79 10.06
CA LEU A 106 3.94 -4.71 9.77
C LEU A 106 3.08 -5.18 10.94
N ARG A 107 3.51 -6.22 11.65
CA ARG A 107 2.79 -6.75 12.82
C ARG A 107 2.83 -5.82 14.00
N ASP A 108 3.99 -5.25 14.29
CA ASP A 108 4.17 -4.36 15.43
C ASP A 108 3.46 -3.02 15.23
N ASN A 109 3.27 -2.59 13.98
CA ASN A 109 2.69 -1.31 13.63
C ASN A 109 1.33 -1.41 12.90
N PHE A 110 0.56 -2.48 13.11
CA PHE A 110 -0.64 -2.76 12.33
C PHE A 110 -1.68 -1.62 12.34
N VAL A 111 -1.80 -0.87 13.45
CA VAL A 111 -2.70 0.29 13.55
C VAL A 111 -2.31 1.36 12.52
N VAL A 112 -1.04 1.75 12.50
CA VAL A 112 -0.49 2.76 11.56
C VAL A 112 -0.59 2.25 10.13
N VAL A 113 -0.37 0.95 9.90
CA VAL A 113 -0.54 0.36 8.56
C VAL A 113 -1.97 0.56 8.06
N TYR A 114 -2.99 0.29 8.87
CA TYR A 114 -4.38 0.48 8.46
C TYR A 114 -4.74 1.95 8.23
N GLU A 115 -4.26 2.86 9.07
CA GLU A 115 -4.44 4.30 8.87
C GLU A 115 -3.80 4.76 7.55
N LEU A 116 -2.58 4.29 7.25
CA LEU A 116 -1.91 4.59 5.98
C LEU A 116 -2.69 4.05 4.79
N LEU A 117 -3.16 2.81 4.85
CA LEU A 117 -3.93 2.20 3.75
C LEU A 117 -5.23 2.98 3.46
N ASP A 118 -5.90 3.47 4.50
CA ASP A 118 -7.13 4.28 4.36
C ASP A 118 -6.89 5.66 3.74
N GLU A 119 -5.72 6.25 3.97
CA GLU A 119 -5.40 7.58 3.43
C GLU A 119 -4.79 7.55 2.03
N ILE A 120 -4.01 6.50 1.71
CA ILE A 120 -3.34 6.41 0.40
C ILE A 120 -4.27 5.88 -0.71
N MET A 121 -5.41 5.27 -0.37
CA MET A 121 -6.39 4.76 -1.32
C MET A 121 -7.81 4.89 -0.78
N ASP A 122 -8.69 5.46 -1.60
CA ASP A 122 -10.12 5.57 -1.29
C ASP A 122 -10.94 4.85 -2.38
N PHE A 123 -11.81 3.94 -1.95
CA PHE A 123 -12.69 3.15 -2.80
C PHE A 123 -12.02 2.51 -4.04
N GLY A 124 -10.75 2.09 -3.89
CA GLY A 124 -9.98 1.46 -4.96
C GLY A 124 -9.24 2.42 -5.89
N TYR A 125 -9.27 3.72 -5.60
CA TYR A 125 -8.55 4.75 -6.33
C TYR A 125 -7.37 5.26 -5.48
N PRO A 126 -6.13 5.11 -5.95
CA PRO A 126 -4.97 5.74 -5.33
C PRO A 126 -5.18 7.25 -5.13
N GLN A 127 -4.89 7.73 -3.93
CA GLN A 127 -4.96 9.14 -3.54
C GLN A 127 -3.54 9.69 -3.37
N TYR A 128 -3.22 10.24 -2.19
CA TYR A 128 -1.96 10.90 -1.89
C TYR A 128 -0.96 9.92 -1.29
N THR A 129 0.23 9.81 -1.88
CA THR A 129 1.27 8.84 -1.47
C THR A 129 2.56 9.51 -0.97
N GLU A 130 2.48 10.80 -0.63
CA GLU A 130 3.63 11.59 -0.18
C GLU A 130 3.91 11.35 1.31
N ALA A 131 4.84 10.43 1.59
CA ALA A 131 5.11 9.94 2.94
C ALA A 131 5.41 11.05 3.97
N LYS A 132 6.14 12.09 3.55
CA LYS A 132 6.46 13.24 4.42
C LYS A 132 5.23 14.02 4.86
N ILE A 133 4.26 14.19 3.95
CA ILE A 133 3.01 14.90 4.25
C ILE A 133 2.08 14.02 5.08
N LEU A 134 2.00 12.73 4.77
CA LEU A 134 1.27 11.75 5.59
C LEU A 134 1.76 11.79 7.04
N GLY A 135 3.09 11.88 7.25
CA GLY A 135 3.71 11.90 8.59
C GLY A 135 3.37 13.14 9.43
N GLU A 136 2.82 14.20 8.83
CA GLU A 136 2.39 15.38 9.59
C GLU A 136 1.13 15.10 10.43
N PHE A 137 0.29 14.15 10.00
CA PHE A 137 -1.01 13.87 10.63
C PHE A 137 -1.27 12.39 10.96
N ILE A 138 -0.53 11.44 10.40
CA ILE A 138 -0.51 10.03 10.82
C ILE A 138 0.78 9.82 11.63
N LYS A 139 0.67 9.77 12.96
CA LYS A 139 1.85 9.66 13.84
C LYS A 139 1.97 8.25 14.40
N ALA A 140 3.14 7.64 14.22
CA ALA A 140 3.45 6.34 14.80
C ALA A 140 3.54 6.38 16.35
N ASP A 141 3.85 7.54 16.93
CA ASP A 141 3.94 7.70 18.38
C ASP A 141 2.54 7.79 19.03
N ALA A 142 2.09 6.66 19.57
CA ALA A 142 0.85 6.52 20.35
C ALA A 142 0.80 7.35 21.66
N TYR A 143 1.80 8.17 21.97
CA TYR A 143 2.02 8.71 23.33
C TYR A 143 1.62 10.17 23.58
N ARG A 144 1.03 10.87 22.61
CA ARG A 144 0.42 12.18 22.90
C ARG A 144 -1.05 12.16 22.55
N MET A 145 -1.85 11.71 23.52
CA MET A 145 -3.25 12.10 23.64
C MET A 145 -3.36 13.62 23.87
N GLU A 146 -3.06 14.40 22.85
CA GLU A 146 -3.75 15.64 22.62
C GLU A 146 -4.74 15.34 21.50
N HIS A 147 -6.01 15.18 21.87
CA HIS A 147 -7.16 15.09 20.96
C HIS A 147 -7.35 16.42 20.21
N VAL A 148 -6.31 16.92 19.54
CA VAL A 148 -6.47 17.89 18.48
C VAL A 148 -6.84 17.04 17.28
N LEU A 149 -8.06 17.20 16.78
CA LEU A 149 -8.42 16.78 15.42
C LEU A 149 -7.33 17.36 14.50
N GLN A 150 -6.33 16.55 14.17
CA GLN A 150 -5.23 17.01 13.31
C GLN A 150 -5.86 17.24 11.96
N ARG A 151 -6.02 18.53 11.61
CA ARG A 151 -6.51 18.90 10.29
C ARG A 151 -5.48 18.45 9.27
N PRO A 152 -5.89 17.84 8.15
CA PRO A 152 -4.98 17.52 7.08
C PRO A 152 -4.21 18.79 6.65
N PRO A 153 -2.91 18.70 6.39
CA PRO A 153 -2.12 19.81 5.88
C PRO A 153 -2.73 20.32 4.57
N MET A 154 -2.63 21.63 4.32
CA MET A 154 -3.08 22.22 3.05
C MET A 154 -2.42 21.58 1.82
N ALA A 155 -1.18 21.09 1.97
CA ALA A 155 -0.44 20.36 0.95
C ALA A 155 -1.21 19.15 0.40
N VAL A 156 -2.06 18.49 1.19
CA VAL A 156 -2.91 17.38 0.72
C VAL A 156 -3.86 17.87 -0.39
N THR A 157 -4.40 19.08 -0.27
CA THR A 157 -5.38 19.62 -1.24
C THR A 157 -4.78 20.58 -2.28
N ASN A 158 -3.50 20.92 -2.16
CA ASN A 158 -2.85 21.92 -3.02
C ASN A 158 -2.24 21.26 -4.28
N ALA A 159 -2.00 22.06 -5.32
CA ALA A 159 -1.29 21.60 -6.53
C ALA A 159 0.17 21.19 -6.24
N VAL A 160 0.75 21.73 -5.17
CA VAL A 160 2.06 21.33 -4.64
C VAL A 160 1.84 20.39 -3.46
N SER A 161 1.90 19.08 -3.72
CA SER A 161 1.55 18.04 -2.76
C SER A 161 2.73 17.45 -1.99
N TRP A 162 3.97 17.78 -2.36
CA TRP A 162 5.18 17.17 -1.81
C TRP A 162 5.94 18.04 -0.81
N ARG A 163 5.46 19.27 -0.54
CA ARG A 163 6.15 20.25 0.31
C ARG A 163 5.17 21.04 1.17
N GLY A 164 5.35 20.96 2.48
CA GLY A 164 4.63 21.80 3.44
C GLY A 164 5.02 23.29 3.33
N GLU A 165 4.10 24.16 3.72
CA GLU A 165 4.33 25.60 3.82
C GLU A 165 5.16 25.96 5.07
N GLY A 166 5.81 27.13 5.06
CA GLY A 166 6.50 27.64 6.26
C GLY A 166 7.82 26.96 6.63
N ILE A 167 8.39 26.13 5.76
CA ILE A 167 9.70 25.50 5.99
C ILE A 167 10.81 26.56 5.98
N PHE A 168 11.51 26.73 7.12
CA PHE A 168 12.64 27.63 7.29
C PHE A 168 13.89 26.87 7.75
N TYR A 169 15.03 27.15 7.13
CA TYR A 169 16.33 26.60 7.51
C TYR A 169 17.27 27.72 7.96
N ARG A 170 18.18 27.42 8.89
CA ARG A 170 19.20 28.38 9.35
C ARG A 170 20.23 28.70 8.27
N THR A 171 20.60 27.68 7.50
CA THR A 171 21.47 27.77 6.33
C THR A 171 20.76 27.04 5.19
N ASN A 172 20.66 27.67 4.03
CA ASN A 172 20.04 27.07 2.87
C ASN A 172 21.13 26.37 2.04
N GLU A 173 21.12 25.04 2.07
CA GLU A 173 21.97 24.16 1.25
C GLU A 173 21.07 23.30 0.35
N VAL A 174 21.54 22.98 -0.85
CA VAL A 174 20.79 22.22 -1.88
C VAL A 174 21.58 20.98 -2.26
#